data_AF-A0AAD5ELR9-F1
#
_entry.id   AF-A0AAD5ELR9-F1
#
_cell.length_a   1.000
_cell.length_b   1.000
_cell.length_c   1.000
_cell.angle_alpha   90.00
_cell.angle_beta   90.00
_cell.angle_gamma   90.00
#
_symmetry.space_group_name_H-M   'P 1'
#
loop_
_entity.id
_entity.type
_entity.pdbx_description
1 polymer ?
#
loop_
_entity_poly.entity_id
_entity_poly.type
_entity_poly.pdbx_seq_one_letter_code
_entity_poly.pdbx_strand_id
1 'polypeptide(L)'
;MKFANAAAPAYRHVFDNITRANCSVEYRNYKSGIINSTNINYFAGGDKFTALTQTLIDCILDNTSVYLKGSMTSAQVLLGIMPTIITFLGPSHDEMAVVSNIGRRPLLAAGISLAAPSAYFSRAFEYFDPGDILCHHKHRHKQYRLGKHLAILVSALEYGVVAGAYWNIVANTRQVNLSSISSVASDADFLPGLWLAFGPCIHFFSCFIFWLRIRGWRYIKRGNISEVTSDESLSKQEKSVRKRLWGFLITKELVPCATNNYESRIMGLTESKTFLVTAWLESTFTILHVVFGTLVFSGTLFVGTKDALGIVGRYIAGVAVSRIILMYELAGLRDSCFSIDGVETKPEDSDHSGAEEVQRGGSELEDGTGGKRPTVRELSRD
;
A
#
# COMPACT_ATOMS: atom_id res chain seq x y z
N MET A 1 -8.31 -28.56 -18.48
CA MET A 1 -7.89 -29.11 -17.15
C MET A 1 -8.33 -28.24 -15.96
N LYS A 2 -8.80 -26.99 -16.19
CA LYS A 2 -9.11 -25.99 -15.15
C LYS A 2 -10.30 -26.36 -14.25
N PHE A 3 -11.44 -26.77 -14.79
CA PHE A 3 -12.64 -27.10 -14.00
C PHE A 3 -12.45 -28.18 -12.91
N ALA A 4 -11.54 -29.15 -13.08
CA ALA A 4 -11.26 -30.15 -12.02
C ALA A 4 -10.51 -29.58 -10.80
N ASN A 5 -9.99 -28.36 -10.92
CA ASN A 5 -9.32 -27.61 -9.84
C ASN A 5 -10.04 -26.28 -9.51
N ALA A 6 -10.95 -25.82 -10.37
CA ALA A 6 -11.62 -24.51 -10.33
C ALA A 6 -12.73 -24.38 -9.28
N ALA A 7 -12.92 -25.39 -8.44
CA ALA A 7 -13.79 -25.30 -7.29
C ALA A 7 -12.95 -25.05 -6.03
N ALA A 8 -13.37 -24.07 -5.24
CA ALA A 8 -12.75 -23.81 -3.96
C ALA A 8 -12.83 -25.05 -3.05
N PRO A 9 -11.84 -25.26 -2.16
CA PRO A 9 -11.67 -26.52 -1.44
C PRO A 9 -12.94 -27.02 -0.72
N ALA A 10 -13.77 -26.10 -0.21
CA ALA A 10 -14.99 -26.47 0.51
C ALA A 10 -16.03 -27.19 -0.37
N TYR A 11 -16.15 -26.83 -1.64
CA TYR A 11 -17.19 -27.35 -2.55
C TYR A 11 -16.65 -28.19 -3.70
N ARG A 12 -15.35 -28.44 -3.73
CA ARG A 12 -14.69 -29.21 -4.79
C ARG A 12 -15.33 -30.57 -5.05
N HIS A 13 -15.58 -31.34 -4.00
CA HIS A 13 -16.19 -32.67 -4.13
C HIS A 13 -17.62 -32.61 -4.73
N VAL A 14 -18.38 -31.57 -4.41
CA VAL A 14 -19.75 -31.38 -4.93
C VAL A 14 -19.69 -31.09 -6.42
N PHE A 15 -18.88 -30.13 -6.84
CA PHE A 15 -18.76 -29.76 -8.25
C PHE A 15 -18.11 -30.86 -9.07
N ASP A 16 -17.13 -31.59 -8.53
CA ASP A 16 -16.54 -32.76 -9.20
C ASP A 16 -17.59 -33.86 -9.41
N ASN A 17 -18.46 -34.09 -8.43
CA ASN A 17 -19.55 -35.08 -8.56
C ASN A 17 -20.57 -34.65 -9.62
N ILE A 18 -21.05 -33.40 -9.58
CA ILE A 18 -21.99 -32.85 -10.57
C ILE A 18 -21.39 -32.92 -11.98
N THR A 19 -20.12 -32.53 -12.12
CA THR A 19 -19.42 -32.53 -13.41
C THR A 19 -19.31 -33.94 -13.99
N ARG A 20 -19.10 -34.96 -13.15
CA ARG A 20 -18.96 -36.36 -13.61
C ARG A 20 -20.28 -37.05 -13.83
N ALA A 21 -21.28 -36.81 -12.98
CA ALA A 21 -22.55 -37.51 -13.01
C ALA A 21 -23.55 -36.86 -13.99
N ASN A 22 -23.64 -35.52 -14.01
CA ASN A 22 -24.71 -34.81 -14.69
C ASN A 22 -24.19 -34.01 -15.90
N CYS A 23 -22.99 -33.43 -15.82
CA CYS A 23 -22.44 -32.54 -16.86
C CYS A 23 -21.23 -33.12 -17.62
N SER A 24 -21.20 -34.45 -17.78
CA SER A 24 -20.02 -35.14 -18.32
C SER A 24 -19.76 -34.86 -19.80
N VAL A 25 -20.82 -34.55 -20.57
CA VAL A 25 -20.75 -34.25 -22.01
C VAL A 25 -20.19 -32.85 -22.22
N GLU A 26 -20.75 -31.86 -21.52
CA GLU A 26 -20.35 -30.46 -21.51
C GLU A 26 -18.90 -30.34 -21.05
N TYR A 27 -18.54 -31.07 -20.00
CA TYR A 27 -17.17 -31.10 -19.50
C TYR A 27 -16.18 -31.70 -20.50
N ARG A 28 -16.60 -32.74 -21.25
CA ARG A 28 -15.79 -33.31 -22.32
C ARG A 28 -15.60 -32.33 -23.47
N ASN A 29 -16.67 -31.64 -23.89
CA ASN A 29 -16.63 -30.62 -24.93
C ASN A 29 -15.73 -29.44 -24.54
N TYR A 30 -15.84 -28.99 -23.29
CA TYR A 30 -14.94 -27.99 -22.72
C TYR A 30 -13.47 -28.42 -22.77
N LYS A 31 -13.18 -29.70 -22.47
CA LYS A 31 -11.81 -30.24 -22.55
C LYS A 31 -11.29 -30.41 -23.96
N SER A 32 -12.14 -30.83 -24.90
CA SER A 32 -11.76 -31.06 -26.30
C SER A 32 -11.72 -29.78 -27.13
N GLY A 33 -12.29 -28.68 -26.62
CA GLY A 33 -12.42 -27.43 -27.37
C GLY A 33 -13.45 -27.52 -28.50
N ILE A 34 -14.35 -28.51 -28.47
CA ILE A 34 -15.37 -28.68 -29.52
C ILE A 34 -16.51 -27.70 -29.24
N ILE A 35 -16.58 -26.65 -30.06
CA ILE A 35 -17.62 -25.63 -29.98
C ILE A 35 -18.88 -26.14 -30.69
N ASN A 36 -19.98 -26.30 -29.94
CA ASN A 36 -21.30 -26.51 -30.53
C ASN A 36 -22.09 -25.20 -30.49
N SER A 37 -22.19 -24.52 -31.63
CA SER A 37 -22.83 -23.21 -31.74
C SER A 37 -24.34 -23.22 -31.45
N THR A 38 -25.00 -24.39 -31.47
CA THR A 38 -26.44 -24.51 -31.17
C THR A 38 -26.77 -24.35 -29.69
N ASN A 39 -25.78 -24.55 -28.80
CA ASN A 39 -25.99 -24.55 -27.35
C ASN A 39 -25.62 -23.21 -26.70
N ILE A 40 -25.22 -22.21 -27.49
CA ILE A 40 -24.87 -20.87 -26.98
C ILE A 40 -26.15 -20.16 -26.56
N ASN A 41 -26.21 -19.74 -25.29
CA ASN A 41 -27.31 -18.94 -24.80
C ASN A 41 -27.01 -17.44 -25.02
N TYR A 42 -27.36 -16.96 -26.21
CA TYR A 42 -27.22 -15.54 -26.58
C TYR A 42 -28.08 -14.60 -25.72
N PHE A 43 -29.22 -15.09 -25.22
CA PHE A 43 -30.09 -14.29 -24.33
C PHE A 43 -29.44 -14.04 -22.96
N ALA A 44 -28.57 -14.93 -22.51
CA ALA A 44 -27.76 -14.77 -21.30
C ALA A 44 -26.44 -14.01 -21.56
N GLY A 45 -26.27 -13.38 -22.74
CA GLY A 45 -25.06 -12.64 -23.10
C GLY A 45 -23.91 -13.51 -23.61
N GLY A 46 -24.18 -14.77 -23.96
CA GLY A 46 -23.18 -15.68 -24.51
C GLY A 46 -22.75 -15.33 -25.93
N ASP A 47 -21.49 -15.63 -26.25
CA ASP A 47 -20.93 -15.47 -27.59
C ASP A 47 -20.03 -16.66 -27.99
N LYS A 48 -19.29 -16.50 -29.09
CA LYS A 48 -18.37 -17.54 -29.58
C LYS A 48 -17.18 -17.80 -28.64
N PHE A 49 -16.77 -16.80 -27.86
CA PHE A 49 -15.67 -16.91 -26.90
C PHE A 49 -16.11 -17.57 -25.60
N THR A 50 -17.39 -17.41 -25.21
CA THR A 50 -17.96 -18.05 -24.01
C THR A 50 -18.66 -19.38 -24.29
N ALA A 51 -18.78 -19.82 -25.54
CA ALA A 51 -19.58 -21.00 -25.93
C ALA A 51 -19.26 -22.28 -25.14
N LEU A 52 -17.97 -22.52 -24.87
CA LEU A 52 -17.51 -23.71 -24.14
C LEU A 52 -17.72 -23.60 -22.63
N THR A 53 -17.46 -22.42 -22.07
CA THR A 53 -17.50 -22.15 -20.64
C THR A 53 -18.94 -21.96 -20.16
N GLN A 54 -19.73 -21.17 -20.88
CA GLN A 54 -21.13 -20.88 -20.55
C GLN A 54 -21.96 -22.16 -20.44
N THR A 55 -21.92 -23.03 -21.47
CA THR A 55 -22.70 -24.27 -21.49
C THR A 55 -22.38 -25.18 -20.29
N LEU A 56 -21.10 -25.26 -19.90
CA LEU A 56 -20.69 -26.05 -18.75
C LEU A 56 -21.08 -25.39 -17.41
N ILE A 57 -20.94 -24.07 -17.31
CA ILE A 57 -21.37 -23.29 -16.14
C ILE A 57 -22.87 -23.48 -15.93
N ASP A 58 -23.68 -23.31 -16.98
CA ASP A 58 -25.13 -23.44 -16.93
C ASP A 58 -25.54 -24.84 -16.47
N CYS A 59 -24.96 -25.91 -17.06
CA CYS A 59 -25.23 -27.27 -16.61
C CYS A 59 -24.88 -27.50 -15.13
N ILE A 60 -23.72 -27.02 -14.68
CA ILE A 60 -23.30 -27.18 -13.28
C ILE A 60 -24.25 -26.42 -12.37
N LEU A 61 -24.60 -25.18 -12.72
CA LEU A 61 -25.50 -24.35 -11.93
C LEU A 61 -26.91 -24.98 -11.89
N ASP A 62 -27.45 -25.49 -12.98
CA ASP A 62 -28.77 -26.14 -12.99
C ASP A 62 -28.85 -27.38 -12.09
N ASN A 63 -27.74 -28.09 -11.94
CA ASN A 63 -27.63 -29.25 -11.04
C ASN A 63 -27.11 -28.91 -9.63
N THR A 64 -26.90 -27.62 -9.32
CA THR A 64 -26.45 -27.14 -8.01
C THR A 64 -27.63 -26.69 -7.15
N SER A 65 -27.61 -27.00 -5.85
CA SER A 65 -28.67 -26.58 -4.93
C SER A 65 -28.77 -25.05 -4.81
N VAL A 66 -30.00 -24.56 -4.61
CA VAL A 66 -30.26 -23.11 -4.42
C VAL A 66 -29.48 -22.56 -3.23
N TYR A 67 -29.31 -23.35 -2.17
CA TYR A 67 -28.48 -22.99 -1.01
C TYR A 67 -27.01 -22.71 -1.41
N LEU A 68 -26.41 -23.57 -2.24
CA LEU A 68 -25.03 -23.38 -2.70
C LEU A 68 -24.91 -22.17 -3.62
N LYS A 69 -25.89 -21.94 -4.50
CA LYS A 69 -25.95 -20.73 -5.33
C LYS A 69 -25.96 -19.47 -4.45
N GLY A 70 -26.80 -19.43 -3.42
CA GLY A 70 -26.85 -18.31 -2.47
C GLY A 70 -25.54 -18.10 -1.70
N SER A 71 -24.86 -19.19 -1.31
CA SER A 71 -23.52 -19.14 -0.70
C SER A 71 -22.48 -18.54 -1.66
N MET A 72 -22.47 -18.97 -2.92
CA MET A 72 -21.58 -18.41 -3.94
C MET A 72 -21.84 -16.92 -4.20
N THR A 73 -23.10 -16.49 -4.27
CA THR A 73 -23.45 -15.07 -4.43
C THR A 73 -22.97 -14.25 -3.24
N SER A 74 -23.08 -14.77 -2.01
CA SER A 74 -22.55 -14.10 -0.82
C SER A 74 -21.02 -13.97 -0.87
N ALA A 75 -20.33 -15.00 -1.36
CA ALA A 75 -18.88 -14.98 -1.57
C ALA A 75 -18.45 -13.91 -2.60
N GLN A 76 -19.20 -13.77 -3.69
CA GLN A 76 -18.97 -12.75 -4.72
C GLN A 76 -19.07 -11.33 -4.18
N VAL A 77 -20.06 -11.06 -3.33
CA VAL A 77 -20.19 -9.76 -2.67
C VAL A 77 -18.94 -9.49 -1.81
N LEU A 78 -18.53 -10.45 -0.98
CA LEU A 78 -17.36 -10.32 -0.12
C LEU A 78 -16.06 -10.10 -0.91
N LEU A 79 -15.87 -10.84 -1.99
CA LEU A 79 -14.71 -10.71 -2.88
C LEU A 79 -14.76 -9.39 -3.67
N GLY A 80 -15.94 -8.94 -4.09
CA GLY A 80 -16.12 -7.66 -4.79
C GLY A 80 -15.81 -6.43 -3.93
N ILE A 81 -16.12 -6.46 -2.63
CA ILE A 81 -15.79 -5.35 -1.71
C ILE A 81 -14.33 -5.38 -1.24
N MET A 82 -13.62 -6.50 -1.40
CA MET A 82 -12.26 -6.68 -0.90
C MET A 82 -11.28 -5.62 -1.42
N PRO A 83 -11.21 -5.30 -2.73
CA PRO A 83 -10.34 -4.24 -3.26
C PRO A 83 -10.51 -2.91 -2.51
N THR A 84 -11.75 -2.55 -2.20
CA THR A 84 -12.07 -1.34 -1.43
C THR A 84 -11.59 -1.45 0.03
N ILE A 85 -11.80 -2.59 0.69
CA ILE A 85 -11.31 -2.80 2.08
C ILE A 85 -9.80 -2.63 2.14
N ILE A 86 -9.07 -3.29 1.24
CA ILE A 86 -7.61 -3.21 1.23
C ILE A 86 -7.08 -1.85 0.74
N THR A 87 -7.88 -1.09 -0.02
CA THR A 87 -7.58 0.32 -0.34
C THR A 87 -7.54 1.15 0.93
N PHE A 88 -8.58 1.05 1.79
CA PHE A 88 -8.63 1.79 3.04
C PHE A 88 -7.50 1.41 4.01
N LEU A 89 -7.13 0.13 4.02
CA LEU A 89 -6.02 -0.37 4.83
C LEU A 89 -4.66 -0.19 4.17
N GLY A 90 -4.62 0.12 2.88
CA GLY A 90 -3.43 0.22 2.07
C GLY A 90 -2.54 1.39 2.46
N PRO A 91 -1.26 1.34 2.05
CA PRO A 91 -0.37 2.49 2.16
C PRO A 91 -0.83 3.57 1.18
N SER A 92 -0.70 4.83 1.59
CA SER A 92 -0.94 5.97 0.71
C SER A 92 0.26 6.25 -0.21
N HIS A 93 -0.03 6.90 -1.33
CA HIS A 93 0.97 7.32 -2.32
C HIS A 93 2.08 8.18 -1.69
N ASP A 94 1.70 9.11 -0.80
CA ASP A 94 2.63 10.01 -0.12
C ASP A 94 3.50 9.29 0.91
N GLU A 95 2.92 8.41 1.74
CA GLU A 95 3.68 7.60 2.70
C GLU A 95 4.75 6.75 2.01
N MET A 96 4.37 6.09 0.91
CA MET A 96 5.28 5.27 0.10
C MET A 96 6.40 6.12 -0.51
N ALA A 97 6.06 7.29 -1.03
CA ALA A 97 7.03 8.18 -1.64
C ALA A 97 7.96 8.83 -0.62
N VAL A 98 7.49 9.14 0.60
CA VAL A 98 8.32 9.63 1.71
C VAL A 98 9.38 8.58 2.08
N VAL A 99 9.00 7.31 2.25
CA VAL A 99 9.98 6.25 2.56
C VAL A 99 10.94 6.00 1.40
N SER A 100 10.45 5.99 0.16
CA SER A 100 11.29 5.78 -1.02
C SER A 100 12.32 6.91 -1.21
N ASN A 101 11.88 8.17 -1.20
CA ASN A 101 12.68 9.34 -1.57
C ASN A 101 13.43 9.95 -0.37
N ILE A 102 12.72 10.27 0.72
CA ILE A 102 13.33 10.87 1.93
C ILE A 102 14.01 9.79 2.77
N GLY A 103 13.33 8.65 2.94
CA GLY A 103 13.88 7.46 3.59
C GLY A 103 15.04 6.83 2.85
N ARG A 104 15.21 7.10 1.55
CA ARG A 104 16.27 6.48 0.72
C ARG A 104 16.23 4.94 0.77
N ARG A 105 15.02 4.38 0.90
CA ARG A 105 14.76 2.93 0.89
C ARG A 105 13.79 2.53 -0.24
N PRO A 106 14.12 2.82 -1.51
CA PRO A 106 13.25 2.50 -2.65
C PRO A 106 12.97 1.00 -2.83
N LEU A 107 13.88 0.08 -2.46
CA LEU A 107 13.61 -1.35 -2.62
C LEU A 107 12.65 -1.87 -1.55
N LEU A 108 12.73 -1.36 -0.33
CA LEU A 108 11.74 -1.67 0.70
C LEU A 108 10.36 -1.15 0.28
N ALA A 109 10.28 0.11 -0.17
CA ALA A 109 9.05 0.69 -0.68
C ALA A 109 8.49 -0.13 -1.86
N ALA A 110 9.34 -0.54 -2.81
CA ALA A 110 8.92 -1.44 -3.89
C ALA A 110 8.37 -2.78 -3.35
N GLY A 111 9.04 -3.39 -2.37
CA GLY A 111 8.56 -4.62 -1.72
C GLY A 111 7.21 -4.45 -1.02
N ILE A 112 7.03 -3.36 -0.28
CA ILE A 112 5.76 -3.00 0.38
C ILE A 112 4.67 -2.80 -0.68
N SER A 113 4.96 -2.15 -1.81
CA SER A 113 4.00 -1.97 -2.91
C SER A 113 3.57 -3.29 -3.55
N LEU A 114 4.48 -4.26 -3.65
CA LEU A 114 4.19 -5.61 -4.14
C LEU A 114 3.32 -6.41 -3.16
N ALA A 115 3.49 -6.17 -1.86
CA ALA A 115 2.71 -6.79 -0.79
C ALA A 115 1.39 -6.06 -0.46
N ALA A 116 1.19 -4.86 -1.02
CA ALA A 116 -0.01 -4.04 -0.87
C ALA A 116 -0.59 -3.70 -2.24
N PRO A 117 -1.39 -4.60 -2.84
CA PRO A 117 -1.80 -4.53 -4.23
C PRO A 117 -2.78 -3.39 -4.54
N SER A 118 -3.24 -2.64 -3.54
CA SER A 118 -4.09 -1.47 -3.71
C SER A 118 -3.57 -0.33 -2.84
N ALA A 119 -3.81 0.90 -3.30
CA ALA A 119 -3.31 2.11 -2.69
C ALA A 119 -4.47 2.92 -2.11
N TYR A 120 -4.24 3.63 -1.00
CA TYR A 120 -5.25 4.46 -0.36
C TYR A 120 -5.81 5.54 -1.29
N PHE A 121 -7.12 5.81 -1.20
CA PHE A 121 -7.75 6.88 -1.96
C PHE A 121 -7.22 8.26 -1.55
N SER A 122 -6.40 8.86 -2.41
CA SER A 122 -6.08 10.28 -2.31
C SER A 122 -7.02 11.07 -3.23
N ARG A 123 -7.53 12.20 -2.73
CA ARG A 123 -8.31 13.12 -3.56
C ARG A 123 -7.35 13.90 -4.45
N ALA A 124 -7.66 13.97 -5.75
CA ALA A 124 -6.94 14.85 -6.66
C ALA A 124 -6.92 16.28 -6.09
N PHE A 125 -5.73 16.89 -6.00
CA PHE A 125 -5.47 18.22 -5.44
C PHE A 125 -5.43 18.36 -3.91
N GLU A 126 -5.73 17.29 -3.16
CA GLU A 126 -5.53 17.27 -1.70
C GLU A 126 -4.22 16.55 -1.41
N TYR A 127 -3.12 17.30 -1.51
CA TYR A 127 -1.77 16.75 -1.30
C TYR A 127 -1.32 16.97 0.12
N PHE A 128 -0.65 15.97 0.69
CA PHE A 128 -0.05 16.10 2.00
C PHE A 128 1.09 17.12 2.00
N ASP A 129 1.14 17.94 3.04
CA ASP A 129 2.35 18.65 3.41
C ASP A 129 3.29 17.65 4.10
N PRO A 130 4.57 17.51 3.68
CA PRO A 130 5.53 16.69 4.41
C PRO A 130 5.61 17.04 5.90
N GLY A 131 5.31 18.28 6.28
CA GLY A 131 5.15 18.71 7.66
C GLY A 131 4.09 17.92 8.42
N ASP A 132 2.94 17.61 7.84
CA ASP A 132 1.88 16.90 8.58
C ASP A 132 2.30 15.46 8.95
N ILE A 133 3.01 14.79 8.04
CA ILE A 133 3.52 13.44 8.26
C ILE A 133 4.71 13.46 9.22
N LEU A 134 5.60 14.46 9.12
CA LEU A 134 6.94 14.43 9.75
C LEU A 134 7.16 15.45 10.87
N CYS A 135 6.28 16.42 11.08
CA CYS A 135 6.41 17.40 12.17
C CYS A 135 6.15 16.75 13.52
N HIS A 136 6.99 17.10 14.49
CA HIS A 136 6.89 16.59 15.85
C HIS A 136 5.60 17.10 16.51
N HIS A 137 4.86 16.21 17.18
CA HIS A 137 3.71 16.60 18.00
C HIS A 137 4.09 16.42 19.48
N LYS A 138 3.72 17.37 20.35
CA LYS A 138 4.14 17.41 21.76
C LYS A 138 3.78 16.13 22.55
N HIS A 139 2.68 15.48 22.20
CA HIS A 139 2.17 14.29 22.88
C HIS A 139 2.46 12.97 22.17
N ARG A 140 3.29 12.95 21.11
CA ARG A 140 3.59 11.71 20.39
C ARG A 140 4.74 10.95 21.06
N HIS A 141 4.61 9.62 21.15
CA HIS A 141 5.68 8.75 21.63
C HIS A 141 6.88 8.77 20.69
N LYS A 142 8.08 9.00 21.27
CA LYS A 142 9.35 8.91 20.56
C LYS A 142 9.68 7.43 20.29
N GLN A 143 10.14 7.13 19.09
CA GLN A 143 10.54 5.79 18.71
C GLN A 143 11.89 5.44 19.33
N TYR A 144 12.03 4.16 19.73
CA TYR A 144 13.32 3.67 20.21
C TYR A 144 14.35 3.68 19.08
N ARG A 145 15.53 4.19 19.42
CA ARG A 145 16.52 4.65 18.47
C ARG A 145 17.67 3.64 18.37
N LEU A 146 17.77 2.96 17.21
CA LEU A 146 18.55 1.73 17.07
C LEU A 146 20.07 1.98 16.91
N GLY A 147 20.86 1.11 17.54
CA GLY A 147 22.30 0.98 17.30
C GLY A 147 22.61 0.26 15.97
N LYS A 148 23.84 0.39 15.47
CA LYS A 148 24.25 -0.07 14.12
C LYS A 148 23.96 -1.55 13.83
N HIS A 149 24.30 -2.45 14.76
CA HIS A 149 24.10 -3.90 14.55
C HIS A 149 22.63 -4.30 14.60
N LEU A 150 21.87 -3.75 15.55
CA LEU A 150 20.44 -4.02 15.69
C LEU A 150 19.66 -3.44 14.50
N ALA A 151 20.08 -2.30 13.96
CA ALA A 151 19.52 -1.71 12.75
C ALA A 151 19.61 -2.64 11.53
N ILE A 152 20.76 -3.30 11.32
CA ILE A 152 20.92 -4.26 10.22
C ILE A 152 20.00 -5.48 10.42
N LEU A 153 19.92 -5.99 11.65
CA LEU A 153 19.03 -7.11 11.98
C LEU A 153 17.56 -6.76 11.73
N VAL A 154 17.12 -5.59 12.18
CA VAL A 154 15.76 -5.10 11.96
C VAL A 154 15.48 -4.93 10.46
N SER A 155 16.41 -4.37 9.69
CA SER A 155 16.25 -4.26 8.24
C SER A 155 16.10 -5.61 7.57
N ALA A 156 16.93 -6.60 7.95
CA ALA A 156 16.82 -7.97 7.44
C ALA A 156 15.45 -8.59 7.76
N LEU A 157 14.92 -8.35 8.97
CA LEU A 157 13.58 -8.79 9.37
C LEU A 157 12.49 -8.11 8.54
N GLU A 158 12.58 -6.80 8.30
CA GLU A 158 11.61 -6.09 7.46
C GLU A 158 11.54 -6.68 6.05
N TYR A 159 12.67 -6.89 5.37
CA TYR A 159 12.66 -7.51 4.04
C TYR A 159 12.13 -8.95 4.08
N GLY A 160 12.48 -9.72 5.10
CA GLY A 160 11.96 -11.08 5.28
C GLY A 160 10.44 -11.09 5.43
N VAL A 161 9.89 -10.20 6.25
CA VAL A 161 8.45 -10.07 6.49
C VAL A 161 7.74 -9.54 5.24
N VAL A 162 8.27 -8.53 4.56
CA VAL A 162 7.72 -8.00 3.29
C VAL A 162 7.72 -9.08 2.21
N ALA A 163 8.80 -9.84 2.07
CA ALA A 163 8.88 -10.94 1.10
C ALA A 163 7.84 -12.04 1.41
N GLY A 164 7.65 -12.37 2.69
CA GLY A 164 6.61 -13.29 3.14
C GLY A 164 5.20 -12.77 2.83
N ALA A 165 4.93 -11.48 3.08
CA ALA A 165 3.66 -10.84 2.76
C ALA A 165 3.39 -10.84 1.25
N TYR A 166 4.38 -10.45 0.44
CA TYR A 166 4.32 -10.51 -1.02
C TYR A 166 4.02 -11.92 -1.53
N TRP A 167 4.76 -12.92 -1.04
CA TRP A 167 4.54 -14.31 -1.42
C TRP A 167 3.12 -14.78 -1.06
N ASN A 168 2.62 -14.38 0.12
CA ASN A 168 1.25 -14.68 0.51
C ASN A 168 0.23 -14.08 -0.47
N ILE A 169 0.40 -12.83 -0.90
CA ILE A 169 -0.48 -12.16 -1.87
C ILE A 169 -0.46 -12.88 -3.23
N VAL A 170 0.74 -13.20 -3.76
CA VAL A 170 0.89 -13.91 -5.02
C VAL A 170 0.29 -15.31 -4.95
N ALA A 171 0.57 -16.06 -3.89
CA ALA A 171 0.01 -17.40 -3.69
C ALA A 171 -1.52 -17.36 -3.56
N ASN A 172 -2.06 -16.35 -2.86
CA ASN A 172 -3.51 -16.17 -2.71
C ASN A 172 -4.17 -15.80 -4.05
N THR A 173 -3.57 -14.91 -4.84
CA THR A 173 -4.05 -14.54 -6.18
C THR A 173 -4.03 -15.75 -7.11
N ARG A 174 -2.94 -16.51 -7.10
CA ARG A 174 -2.82 -17.75 -7.87
C ARG A 174 -3.88 -18.78 -7.46
N GLN A 175 -4.16 -18.90 -6.17
CA GLN A 175 -5.22 -19.77 -5.67
C GLN A 175 -6.58 -19.35 -6.21
N VAL A 176 -6.92 -18.06 -6.19
CA VAL A 176 -8.18 -17.56 -6.80
C VAL A 176 -8.24 -17.91 -8.28
N ASN A 177 -7.18 -17.67 -9.04
CA ASN A 177 -7.13 -17.98 -10.49
C ASN A 177 -7.29 -19.46 -10.80
N LEU A 178 -6.81 -20.34 -9.92
CA LEU A 178 -6.87 -21.79 -10.12
C LEU A 178 -8.17 -22.41 -9.58
N SER A 179 -8.85 -21.74 -8.64
CA SER A 179 -10.00 -22.23 -7.89
C SER A 179 -11.29 -21.45 -8.16
N SER A 180 -11.35 -20.69 -9.26
CA SER A 180 -12.56 -19.99 -9.69
C SER A 180 -12.59 -19.83 -11.20
N ILE A 181 -13.74 -19.38 -11.71
CA ILE A 181 -13.94 -18.99 -13.12
C ILE A 181 -14.56 -17.61 -13.13
N SER A 182 -14.12 -16.73 -14.01
CA SER A 182 -14.70 -15.39 -14.13
C SER A 182 -15.97 -15.42 -14.98
N SER A 183 -17.05 -14.81 -14.48
CA SER A 183 -18.25 -14.50 -15.25
C SER A 183 -18.09 -13.28 -16.14
N VAL A 184 -17.08 -12.42 -15.88
CA VAL A 184 -16.80 -11.22 -16.68
C VAL A 184 -16.13 -11.58 -18.00
N ALA A 185 -15.14 -12.47 -17.94
CA ALA A 185 -14.47 -12.99 -19.12
C ALA A 185 -13.96 -14.40 -18.80
N SER A 186 -14.73 -15.40 -19.21
CA SER A 186 -14.52 -16.81 -18.86
C SER A 186 -13.25 -17.44 -19.47
N ASP A 187 -12.63 -16.76 -20.44
CA ASP A 187 -11.38 -17.10 -21.09
C ASP A 187 -10.17 -16.33 -20.51
N ALA A 188 -10.42 -15.27 -19.73
CA ALA A 188 -9.41 -14.38 -19.17
C ALA A 188 -9.08 -14.69 -17.70
N ASP A 189 -8.52 -15.88 -17.44
CA ASP A 189 -8.17 -16.30 -16.07
C ASP A 189 -6.97 -15.54 -15.45
N PHE A 190 -6.35 -14.67 -16.23
CA PHE A 190 -5.27 -13.81 -15.78
C PHE A 190 -5.78 -12.50 -15.14
N LEU A 191 -7.08 -12.23 -15.15
CA LEU A 191 -7.65 -10.96 -14.68
C LEU A 191 -7.27 -10.60 -13.23
N PRO A 192 -7.38 -11.49 -12.22
CA PRO A 192 -6.91 -11.15 -10.87
C PRO A 192 -5.39 -10.95 -10.80
N GLY A 193 -4.63 -11.64 -11.67
CA GLY A 193 -3.18 -11.43 -11.82
C GLY A 193 -2.85 -10.08 -12.44
N LEU A 194 -3.65 -9.62 -13.41
CA LEU A 194 -3.52 -8.30 -14.03
C LEU A 194 -3.84 -7.19 -13.02
N TRP A 195 -4.91 -7.38 -12.23
CA TRP A 195 -5.23 -6.46 -11.13
C TRP A 195 -4.09 -6.37 -10.12
N LEU A 196 -3.49 -7.50 -9.74
CA LEU A 196 -2.31 -7.54 -8.86
C LEU A 196 -1.12 -6.79 -9.48
N ALA A 197 -0.90 -6.94 -10.79
CA ALA A 197 0.22 -6.29 -11.48
C ALA A 197 0.07 -4.76 -11.56
N PHE A 198 -1.15 -4.26 -11.71
CA PHE A 198 -1.39 -2.82 -11.75
C PHE A 198 -1.08 -2.12 -10.43
N GLY A 199 -1.34 -2.74 -9.27
CA GLY A 199 -1.11 -2.15 -7.95
C GLY A 199 0.29 -1.53 -7.77
N PRO A 200 1.37 -2.30 -7.93
CA PRO A 200 2.74 -1.78 -7.87
C PRO A 200 3.01 -0.66 -8.88
N CYS A 201 2.47 -0.75 -10.10
CA CYS A 201 2.63 0.30 -11.11
C CYS A 201 2.08 1.65 -10.62
N ILE A 202 0.98 1.64 -9.87
CA ILE A 202 0.43 2.85 -9.24
C ILE A 202 1.46 3.44 -8.28
N HIS A 203 1.95 2.64 -7.33
CA HIS A 203 2.92 3.09 -6.33
C HIS A 203 4.24 3.59 -6.93
N PHE A 204 4.72 2.98 -8.02
CA PHE A 204 5.88 3.47 -8.75
C PHE A 204 5.60 4.83 -9.41
N PHE A 205 4.41 4.99 -10.00
CA PHE A 205 3.98 6.25 -10.57
C PHE A 205 3.83 7.34 -9.49
N SER A 206 3.28 7.00 -8.32
CA SER A 206 3.22 7.84 -7.13
C SER A 206 4.59 8.37 -6.72
N CYS A 207 5.57 7.47 -6.61
CA CYS A 207 6.93 7.84 -6.22
C CYS A 207 7.55 8.81 -7.23
N PHE A 208 7.27 8.62 -8.53
CA PHE A 208 7.72 9.53 -9.58
C PHE A 208 7.05 10.91 -9.46
N ILE A 209 5.74 10.96 -9.27
CA ILE A 209 4.98 12.21 -9.10
C ILE A 209 5.47 12.98 -7.88
N PHE A 210 5.61 12.31 -6.75
CA PHE A 210 6.10 12.91 -5.52
C PHE A 210 7.52 13.45 -5.67
N TRP A 211 8.38 12.78 -6.45
CA TRP A 211 9.73 13.27 -6.75
C TRP A 211 9.75 14.60 -7.53
N LEU A 212 8.70 14.90 -8.31
CA LEU A 212 8.56 16.20 -8.98
C LEU A 212 8.29 17.34 -7.99
N ARG A 213 7.73 17.05 -6.80
CA ARG A 213 7.33 18.05 -5.81
C ARG A 213 8.26 18.11 -4.61
N ILE A 214 8.81 16.99 -4.15
CA ILE A 214 9.54 16.94 -2.89
C ILE A 214 10.92 16.31 -3.09
N ARG A 215 11.94 16.98 -2.56
CA ARG A 215 13.30 16.45 -2.50
C ARG A 215 13.70 16.21 -1.05
N GLY A 216 14.12 14.97 -0.79
CA GLY A 216 14.63 14.53 0.51
C GLY A 216 16.12 14.23 0.48
N TRP A 217 16.85 14.66 1.50
CA TRP A 217 18.25 14.30 1.71
C TRP A 217 18.45 13.66 3.08
N ARG A 218 19.36 12.69 3.14
CA ARG A 218 19.74 11.98 4.36
C ARG A 218 21.25 12.09 4.59
N TYR A 219 21.64 12.76 5.68
CA TYR A 219 23.02 13.03 6.07
C TYR A 219 23.41 12.23 7.30
N ILE A 220 24.68 11.81 7.39
CA ILE A 220 25.22 11.15 8.58
C ILE A 220 25.50 12.25 9.62
N LYS A 221 25.05 12.06 10.88
CA LYS A 221 25.45 12.93 12.00
C LYS A 221 26.96 12.91 12.13
N ARG A 222 27.60 14.06 11.97
CA ARG A 222 29.06 14.19 12.07
C ARG A 222 29.45 14.11 13.55
N GLY A 223 29.71 12.89 14.03
CA GLY A 223 30.30 12.60 15.34
C GLY A 223 31.47 11.64 15.16
N ASN A 224 32.69 12.13 15.39
CA ASN A 224 33.98 11.41 15.44
C ASN A 224 34.09 10.18 14.54
N ILE A 225 34.24 10.37 13.23
CA ILE A 225 34.85 9.36 12.37
C ILE A 225 36.18 9.93 11.91
N SER A 226 37.25 9.48 12.56
CA SER A 226 38.60 9.54 12.04
C SER A 226 38.60 8.99 10.62
N GLU A 227 39.07 9.83 9.71
CA GLU A 227 40.03 9.49 8.66
C GLU A 227 40.20 7.98 8.40
N VAL A 228 39.59 7.50 7.31
CA VAL A 228 40.16 6.38 6.57
C VAL A 228 40.51 6.93 5.21
N THR A 229 41.83 7.00 5.05
CA THR A 229 42.63 7.50 3.95
C THR A 229 42.21 6.94 2.59
N SER A 230 42.31 7.84 1.62
CA SER A 230 42.59 7.57 0.22
C SER A 230 43.72 6.56 0.04
N ASP A 231 43.52 5.58 -0.85
CA ASP A 231 44.44 5.40 -1.97
C ASP A 231 43.89 4.54 -3.11
N GLU A 232 44.23 4.99 -4.33
CA GLU A 232 44.50 4.27 -5.58
C GLU A 232 43.50 3.26 -6.18
N SER A 233 43.63 2.87 -7.45
CA SER A 233 43.79 3.54 -8.74
C SER A 233 43.36 2.45 -9.76
N LEU A 234 42.75 2.88 -10.87
CA LEU A 234 42.75 2.21 -12.18
C LEU A 234 42.43 0.69 -12.29
N SER A 235 41.17 0.30 -11.99
CA SER A 235 40.45 -0.76 -12.78
C SER A 235 39.00 -0.30 -13.05
N LYS A 236 38.94 0.98 -13.44
CA LYS A 236 37.85 1.95 -13.19
C LYS A 236 36.81 1.97 -14.31
N GLN A 237 35.94 0.96 -14.43
CA GLN A 237 34.59 1.25 -14.96
C GLN A 237 33.57 0.20 -14.51
N GLU A 238 33.86 -1.07 -14.70
CA GLU A 238 32.89 -2.15 -14.46
C GLU A 238 32.82 -2.57 -12.98
N LYS A 239 33.97 -2.62 -12.29
CA LYS A 239 34.04 -2.81 -10.82
C LYS A 239 33.54 -1.60 -10.03
N SER A 240 33.50 -0.42 -10.66
CA SER A 240 33.05 0.83 -10.05
C SER A 240 31.53 0.84 -9.84
N VAL A 241 30.76 0.37 -10.83
CA VAL A 241 29.30 0.32 -10.73
C VAL A 241 28.87 -0.67 -9.64
N ARG A 242 29.44 -1.88 -9.61
CA ARG A 242 29.12 -2.88 -8.57
C ARG A 242 29.49 -2.39 -7.16
N LYS A 243 30.67 -1.77 -6.98
CA LYS A 243 31.10 -1.21 -5.69
C LYS A 243 30.22 -0.02 -5.27
N ARG A 244 29.78 0.81 -6.22
CA ARG A 244 28.86 1.94 -5.99
C ARG A 244 27.44 1.46 -5.64
N LEU A 245 26.95 0.40 -6.30
CA LEU A 245 25.66 -0.21 -6.01
C LEU A 245 25.66 -0.91 -4.64
N TRP A 246 26.70 -1.68 -4.34
CA TRP A 246 26.88 -2.31 -3.02
C TRP A 246 27.02 -1.26 -1.91
N GLY A 247 27.77 -0.19 -2.15
CA GLY A 247 27.86 0.94 -1.25
C GLY A 247 26.49 1.58 -1.01
N PHE A 248 25.69 1.80 -2.06
CA PHE A 248 24.33 2.32 -1.94
C PHE A 248 23.42 1.39 -1.13
N LEU A 249 23.40 0.09 -1.45
CA LEU A 249 22.55 -0.90 -0.76
C LEU A 249 22.88 -1.01 0.74
N ILE A 250 24.16 -1.11 1.09
CA ILE A 250 24.56 -1.25 2.49
C ILE A 250 24.38 0.05 3.28
N THR A 251 24.70 1.20 2.69
CA THR A 251 24.73 2.46 3.44
C THR A 251 23.41 3.22 3.47
N LYS A 252 22.50 2.95 2.52
CA LYS A 252 21.21 3.65 2.39
C LYS A 252 20.01 2.72 2.55
N GLU A 253 20.00 1.60 1.84
CA GLU A 253 18.83 0.72 1.74
C GLU A 253 18.66 -0.20 2.97
N LEU A 254 19.76 -0.82 3.45
CA LEU A 254 19.76 -1.75 4.59
C LEU A 254 19.81 -1.06 5.97
N VAL A 255 19.59 0.25 6.00
CA VAL A 255 19.58 1.04 7.24
C VAL A 255 18.16 1.56 7.48
N PRO A 256 17.44 1.04 8.49
CA PRO A 256 16.11 1.51 8.86
C PRO A 256 16.12 3.00 9.18
N CYS A 257 14.99 3.66 8.95
CA CYS A 257 14.84 5.07 9.26
C CYS A 257 14.99 5.39 10.76
N ALA A 258 14.78 4.40 11.64
CA ALA A 258 14.89 4.53 13.10
C ALA A 258 16.34 4.58 13.65
N THR A 259 17.36 4.64 12.80
CA THR A 259 18.78 4.66 13.20
C THR A 259 19.22 6.01 13.80
N ASN A 260 20.21 5.98 14.69
CA ASN A 260 20.71 7.18 15.42
C ASN A 260 21.69 8.05 14.62
N ASN A 261 22.22 7.49 13.54
CA ASN A 261 23.36 8.06 12.83
C ASN A 261 22.97 9.04 11.71
N TYR A 262 21.68 9.32 11.51
CA TYR A 262 21.21 10.10 10.36
C TYR A 262 20.25 11.23 10.75
N GLU A 263 20.29 12.28 9.96
CA GLU A 263 19.32 13.38 9.94
C GLU A 263 18.77 13.57 8.52
N SER A 264 17.47 13.83 8.41
CA SER A 264 16.79 14.10 7.15
C SER A 264 16.42 15.57 7.01
N ARG A 265 16.60 16.09 5.79
CA ARG A 265 16.14 17.42 5.37
C ARG A 265 15.21 17.29 4.19
N ILE A 266 14.18 18.13 4.17
CA ILE A 266 13.11 18.09 3.18
C ILE A 266 12.95 19.48 2.58
N MET A 267 12.79 19.52 1.28
CA MET A 267 12.46 20.73 0.55
C MET A 267 11.26 20.44 -0.35
N GLY A 268 10.17 21.15 -0.11
CA GLY A 268 9.02 21.27 -0.99
C GLY A 268 9.35 22.20 -2.16
N LEU A 269 8.93 21.80 -3.35
CA LEU A 269 8.99 22.59 -4.57
C LEU A 269 7.60 23.13 -4.87
N THR A 270 7.55 24.31 -5.48
CA THR A 270 6.30 24.91 -5.95
C THR A 270 5.62 24.01 -6.98
N GLU A 271 4.29 23.95 -6.93
CA GLU A 271 3.50 23.06 -7.79
C GLU A 271 3.64 23.44 -9.26
N SER A 272 3.96 22.44 -10.08
CA SER A 272 4.04 22.58 -11.54
C SER A 272 2.76 22.10 -12.20
N LYS A 273 2.45 22.64 -13.39
CA LYS A 273 1.31 22.15 -14.19
C LYS A 273 1.43 20.66 -14.50
N THR A 274 2.65 20.17 -14.74
CA THR A 274 2.93 18.76 -14.98
C THR A 274 2.58 17.93 -13.75
N PHE A 275 3.00 18.35 -12.55
CA PHE A 275 2.64 17.69 -11.29
C PHE A 275 1.12 17.59 -11.13
N LEU A 276 0.38 18.69 -11.31
CA LEU A 276 -1.07 18.72 -11.16
C LEU A 276 -1.79 17.75 -12.10
N VAL A 277 -1.38 17.69 -13.38
CA VAL A 277 -1.96 16.77 -14.36
C VAL A 277 -1.63 15.32 -14.01
N THR A 278 -0.38 15.01 -13.67
CA THR A 278 0.02 13.63 -13.36
C THR A 278 -0.64 13.12 -12.09
N ALA A 279 -0.80 13.97 -11.08
CA ALA A 279 -1.46 13.62 -9.84
C ALA A 279 -2.97 13.41 -10.01
N TRP A 280 -3.64 14.20 -10.86
CA TRP A 280 -5.03 13.95 -11.24
C TRP A 280 -5.19 12.61 -11.97
N LEU A 281 -4.27 12.30 -12.89
CA LEU A 281 -4.25 11.02 -13.59
C LEU A 281 -4.03 9.84 -12.62
N GLU A 282 -3.12 9.99 -11.66
CA GLU A 282 -2.86 8.99 -10.63
C GLU A 282 -4.11 8.71 -9.79
N SER A 283 -4.75 9.75 -9.24
CA SER A 283 -5.99 9.61 -8.46
C SER A 283 -7.09 8.89 -9.26
N THR A 284 -7.26 9.27 -10.53
CA THR A 284 -8.22 8.63 -11.45
C THR A 284 -7.86 7.16 -11.68
N PHE A 285 -6.58 6.85 -11.91
CA PHE A 285 -6.12 5.48 -12.14
C PHE A 285 -6.27 4.59 -10.89
N THR A 286 -6.03 5.13 -9.69
CA THR A 286 -6.30 4.44 -8.42
C THR A 286 -7.79 4.07 -8.31
N ILE A 287 -8.71 4.99 -8.63
CA ILE A 287 -10.15 4.69 -8.63
C ILE A 287 -10.49 3.60 -9.64
N LEU A 288 -9.99 3.71 -10.88
CA LEU A 288 -10.23 2.72 -11.92
C LEU A 288 -9.66 1.34 -11.55
N HIS A 289 -8.51 1.28 -10.88
CA HIS A 289 -7.90 0.05 -10.40
C HIS A 289 -8.77 -0.66 -9.34
N VAL A 290 -9.34 0.10 -8.40
CA VAL A 290 -10.26 -0.45 -7.40
C VAL A 290 -11.54 -0.95 -8.05
N VAL A 291 -12.16 -0.16 -8.94
CA VAL A 291 -13.36 -0.57 -9.69
C VAL A 291 -13.08 -1.82 -10.52
N PHE A 292 -11.94 -1.87 -11.22
CA PHE A 292 -11.51 -3.05 -11.98
C PHE A 292 -11.37 -4.27 -11.07
N GLY A 293 -10.73 -4.12 -9.92
CA GLY A 293 -10.64 -5.17 -8.92
C GLY A 293 -12.02 -5.65 -8.47
N THR A 294 -12.93 -4.73 -8.15
CA THR A 294 -14.29 -5.06 -7.71
C THR A 294 -15.01 -5.88 -8.76
N LEU A 295 -14.96 -5.47 -10.04
CA LEU A 295 -15.57 -6.21 -11.14
C LEU A 295 -14.96 -7.61 -11.29
N VAL A 296 -13.63 -7.72 -11.28
CA VAL A 296 -12.91 -8.99 -11.44
C VAL A 296 -13.24 -9.96 -10.32
N PHE A 297 -13.20 -9.51 -9.06
CA PHE A 297 -13.42 -10.37 -7.90
C PHE A 297 -14.91 -10.64 -7.62
N SER A 298 -15.82 -9.72 -7.93
CA SER A 298 -17.27 -10.02 -7.87
C SER A 298 -17.69 -11.03 -8.94
N GLY A 299 -16.96 -11.08 -10.06
CA GLY A 299 -17.20 -12.02 -11.15
C GLY A 299 -16.71 -13.45 -10.88
N THR A 300 -16.03 -13.74 -9.76
CA THR A 300 -15.52 -15.09 -9.51
C THR A 300 -16.65 -16.06 -9.14
N LEU A 301 -16.78 -17.14 -9.91
CA LEU A 301 -17.72 -18.23 -9.68
C LEU A 301 -17.05 -19.40 -8.96
N PHE A 302 -17.88 -20.28 -8.39
CA PHE A 302 -17.49 -21.53 -7.71
C PHE A 302 -16.63 -21.37 -6.45
N VAL A 303 -16.62 -20.17 -5.87
CA VAL A 303 -16.02 -19.88 -4.57
C VAL A 303 -17.12 -19.83 -3.51
N GLY A 304 -16.93 -20.55 -2.40
CA GLY A 304 -17.83 -20.50 -1.25
C GLY A 304 -17.49 -19.38 -0.28
N THR A 305 -18.47 -18.94 0.53
CA THR A 305 -18.27 -17.84 1.50
C THR A 305 -17.12 -18.08 2.47
N LYS A 306 -16.95 -19.33 2.94
CA LYS A 306 -15.84 -19.69 3.84
C LYS A 306 -14.48 -19.54 3.18
N ASP A 307 -14.37 -19.96 1.92
CA ASP A 307 -13.12 -19.83 1.16
C ASP A 307 -12.84 -18.37 0.80
N ALA A 308 -13.88 -17.60 0.45
CA ALA A 308 -13.79 -16.17 0.22
C ALA A 308 -13.30 -15.42 1.48
N LEU A 309 -13.81 -15.73 2.67
CA LEU A 309 -13.30 -15.15 3.93
C LEU A 309 -11.81 -15.44 4.13
N GLY A 310 -11.36 -16.66 3.84
CA GLY A 310 -9.94 -17.01 3.88
C GLY A 310 -9.10 -16.21 2.89
N ILE A 311 -9.59 -16.06 1.65
CA ILE A 311 -8.93 -15.27 0.60
C ILE A 311 -8.83 -13.79 1.03
N VAL A 312 -9.95 -13.17 1.42
CA VAL A 312 -9.99 -11.77 1.84
C VAL A 312 -9.12 -11.54 3.07
N GLY A 313 -9.19 -12.42 4.07
CA GLY A 313 -8.38 -12.34 5.28
C GLY A 313 -6.88 -12.38 4.99
N ARG A 314 -6.44 -13.20 4.02
CA ARG A 314 -5.04 -13.26 3.60
C ARG A 314 -4.58 -11.99 2.89
N TYR A 315 -5.43 -11.35 2.07
CA TYR A 315 -5.11 -10.05 1.49
C TYR A 315 -4.99 -8.96 2.56
N ILE A 316 -5.96 -8.91 3.48
CA ILE A 316 -5.95 -7.96 4.61
C ILE A 316 -4.70 -8.14 5.46
N ALA A 317 -4.33 -9.38 5.79
CA ALA A 317 -3.13 -9.66 6.59
C ALA A 317 -1.85 -9.18 5.89
N GLY A 318 -1.71 -9.43 4.59
CA GLY A 318 -0.55 -8.95 3.81
C GLY A 318 -0.44 -7.42 3.83
N VAL A 319 -1.56 -6.73 3.60
CA VAL A 319 -1.63 -5.27 3.61
C VAL A 319 -1.38 -4.70 5.00
N ALA A 320 -1.95 -5.29 6.06
CA ALA A 320 -1.76 -4.86 7.43
C ALA A 320 -0.29 -4.98 7.86
N VAL A 321 0.37 -6.09 7.53
CA VAL A 321 1.80 -6.29 7.79
C VAL A 321 2.65 -5.26 7.06
N SER A 322 2.39 -5.03 5.78
CA SER A 322 3.03 -3.98 4.98
C SER A 322 2.86 -2.59 5.61
N ARG A 323 1.66 -2.30 6.13
CA ARG A 323 1.38 -1.03 6.81
C ARG A 323 2.11 -0.89 8.14
N ILE A 324 2.24 -1.96 8.92
CA ILE A 324 3.03 -1.95 10.17
C ILE A 324 4.48 -1.55 9.88
N ILE A 325 5.10 -2.16 8.84
CA ILE A 325 6.47 -1.86 8.45
C ILE A 325 6.59 -0.42 7.95
N LEU A 326 5.64 0.03 7.13
CA LEU A 326 5.61 1.40 6.63
C LEU A 326 5.51 2.42 7.78
N MET A 327 4.61 2.19 8.73
CA MET A 327 4.44 3.06 9.90
C MET A 327 5.69 3.08 10.78
N TYR A 328 6.35 1.93 10.95
CA TYR A 328 7.62 1.83 11.67
C TYR A 328 8.72 2.69 11.03
N GLU A 329 8.82 2.69 9.70
CA GLU A 329 9.81 3.48 8.96
C GLU A 329 9.49 4.98 8.98
N LEU A 330 8.21 5.34 8.81
CA LEU A 330 7.77 6.74 8.88
C LEU A 330 7.99 7.34 10.26
N ALA A 331 7.73 6.57 11.33
CA ALA A 331 7.99 7.02 12.68
C ALA A 331 9.50 7.25 12.92
N GLY A 332 10.38 6.41 12.35
CA GLY A 332 11.83 6.63 12.42
C GLY A 332 12.29 7.85 11.63
N LEU A 333 11.67 8.12 10.48
CA LEU A 333 11.90 9.33 9.70
C LEU A 333 11.49 10.59 10.46
N ARG A 334 10.35 10.54 11.14
CA ARG A 334 9.82 11.65 11.92
C ARG A 334 10.82 12.10 13.00
N ASP A 335 11.38 11.14 13.75
CA ASP A 335 12.37 11.41 14.79
C ASP A 335 13.76 11.81 14.25
N SER A 336 13.97 11.64 12.95
CA SER A 336 15.20 12.00 12.24
C SER A 336 15.08 13.29 11.44
N CYS A 337 13.87 13.84 11.31
CA CYS A 337 13.60 15.06 10.54
C CYS A 337 14.16 16.28 11.27
N PHE A 338 15.12 16.95 10.63
CA PHE A 338 15.83 18.09 11.19
C PHE A 338 15.32 19.42 10.64
N SER A 339 14.98 19.47 9.36
CA SER A 339 14.51 20.70 8.71
C SER A 339 13.56 20.44 7.55
N ILE A 340 12.55 21.28 7.44
CA ILE A 340 11.56 21.32 6.35
C ILE A 340 11.61 22.75 5.78
N ASP A 341 11.85 22.86 4.47
CA ASP A 341 11.93 24.15 3.74
C ASP A 341 12.94 25.14 4.33
N GLY A 342 14.01 24.61 4.95
CA GLY A 342 15.05 25.40 5.59
C GLY A 342 14.73 25.88 7.01
N VAL A 343 13.51 25.62 7.51
CA VAL A 343 13.12 25.86 8.91
C VAL A 343 13.51 24.64 9.74
N GLU A 344 14.18 24.85 10.88
CA GLU A 344 14.53 23.76 11.80
C GLU A 344 13.29 23.28 12.55
N THR A 345 13.11 21.96 12.63
CA THR A 345 11.92 21.34 13.23
C THR A 345 12.11 20.93 14.69
N LYS A 346 13.25 21.25 15.32
CA LYS A 346 13.47 20.95 16.73
C LYS A 346 12.69 21.93 17.61
N PRO A 347 12.07 21.47 18.71
CA PRO A 347 11.48 22.37 19.68
C PRO A 347 12.57 23.25 20.28
N GLU A 348 12.29 24.54 20.42
CA GLU A 348 12.93 25.39 21.41
C GLU A 348 12.69 24.73 22.78
N ASP A 349 13.66 23.96 23.26
CA ASP A 349 13.76 23.68 24.69
C ASP A 349 14.04 25.03 25.34
N SER A 350 12.98 25.69 25.77
CA SER A 350 13.00 26.93 26.53
C SER A 350 13.88 26.74 27.76
N ASP A 351 14.99 27.48 27.77
CA ASP A 351 15.73 27.90 28.94
C ASP A 351 14.76 28.31 30.07
N HIS A 352 14.70 27.50 31.11
CA HIS A 352 14.33 27.97 32.44
C HIS A 352 15.40 27.53 33.44
N SER A 353 16.61 28.06 33.27
CA SER A 353 17.54 28.30 34.37
C SER A 353 17.71 29.82 34.52
N GLY A 354 16.73 30.45 35.13
CA GLY A 354 16.69 31.89 35.33
C GLY A 354 15.70 32.26 36.42
N ALA A 355 15.87 31.69 37.60
CA ALA A 355 15.19 32.13 38.81
C ALA A 355 16.03 31.77 40.03
N GLU A 356 16.87 32.70 40.47
CA GLU A 356 17.01 33.10 41.88
C GLU A 356 18.11 34.16 42.01
N GLU A 357 17.73 35.44 42.07
CA GLU A 357 18.30 36.33 43.10
C GLU A 357 17.33 37.47 43.44
N VAL A 358 16.56 37.24 44.51
CA VAL A 358 16.27 38.16 45.62
C VAL A 358 16.00 39.63 45.27
N GLN A 359 14.71 40.01 45.26
CA GLN A 359 14.30 41.36 45.67
C GLN A 359 13.55 41.32 47.00
N ARG A 360 14.17 41.98 47.97
CA ARG A 360 13.82 42.13 49.36
C ARG A 360 12.99 43.41 49.52
N GLY A 361 11.72 43.25 49.94
CA GLY A 361 10.96 44.13 50.85
C GLY A 361 10.71 45.60 50.48
N GLY A 362 9.45 46.02 50.61
CA GLY A 362 9.09 47.44 50.76
C GLY A 362 7.66 47.76 50.35
N SER A 363 6.75 47.65 51.31
CA SER A 363 5.33 48.05 51.30
C SER A 363 5.13 49.58 51.31
N GLU A 364 4.06 50.05 50.64
CA GLU A 364 3.21 51.25 50.85
C GLU A 364 2.71 51.72 49.47
N LEU A 365 1.55 52.35 49.23
CA LEU A 365 0.19 52.47 49.78
C LEU A 365 -0.53 53.36 48.71
N GLU A 366 -1.87 53.25 48.58
CA GLU A 366 -2.78 54.19 47.88
C GLU A 366 -2.71 54.27 46.34
N ASP A 367 -3.74 54.58 45.56
CA ASP A 367 -5.22 54.64 45.65
C ASP A 367 -5.68 54.95 44.20
N GLY A 368 -6.95 54.71 43.85
CA GLY A 368 -7.57 55.41 42.71
C GLY A 368 -7.96 54.58 41.48
N THR A 369 -9.18 54.03 41.54
CA THR A 369 -10.27 54.16 40.54
C THR A 369 -9.95 54.24 39.04
N GLY A 370 -10.57 53.35 38.25
CA GLY A 370 -10.85 53.61 36.83
C GLY A 370 -11.27 52.39 36.02
N GLY A 371 -12.58 52.09 35.99
CA GLY A 371 -13.12 50.95 35.25
C GLY A 371 -13.27 51.18 33.74
N LYS A 372 -13.35 50.07 32.98
CA LYS A 372 -14.44 49.76 32.02
C LYS A 372 -14.23 48.37 31.37
N ARG A 373 -15.32 47.59 31.32
CA ARG A 373 -15.46 46.34 30.56
C ARG A 373 -15.62 46.59 29.05
N PRO A 374 -15.35 45.58 28.20
CA PRO A 374 -15.46 45.66 26.75
C PRO A 374 -16.88 45.37 26.25
N THR A 375 -17.30 46.04 25.18
CA THR A 375 -18.52 45.74 24.42
C THR A 375 -18.23 44.81 23.25
N VAL A 376 -18.87 43.65 23.29
CA VAL A 376 -19.10 42.72 22.19
C VAL A 376 -20.07 43.33 21.18
N ARG A 377 -19.82 43.18 19.88
CA ARG A 377 -20.85 43.31 18.84
C ARG A 377 -20.80 42.11 17.91
N GLU A 378 -21.83 41.28 18.03
CA GLU A 378 -22.31 40.37 17.00
C GLU A 378 -22.70 41.16 15.75
N LEU A 379 -22.47 40.60 14.57
CA LEU A 379 -23.20 40.95 13.35
C LEU A 379 -23.73 39.66 12.73
N SER A 380 -25.06 39.60 12.61
CA SER A 380 -25.84 38.58 11.94
C SER A 380 -26.61 39.25 10.80
N ARG A 381 -26.74 38.52 9.68
CA ARG A 381 -27.61 38.72 8.49
C ARG A 381 -27.21 39.90 7.58
N ASP A 382 -27.16 39.71 6.26
CA ASP A 382 -28.23 39.18 5.39
C ASP A 382 -27.83 38.03 4.46
#